data_AF-A0A6I9YUQ9-F1
#
_entry.id   AF-A0A6I9YUQ9-F1
#
_cell.length_a   1.000
_cell.length_b   1.000
_cell.length_c   1.000
_cell.angle_alpha   90.00
_cell.angle_beta   90.00
_cell.angle_gamma   90.00
#
_symmetry.space_group_name_H-M   'P 1'
#
loop_
_entity.id
_entity.type
_entity.pdbx_description
1 polymer ?
#
loop_
_entity_poly.entity_id
_entity_poly.type
_entity_poly.pdbx_seq_one_letter_code
_entity_poly.pdbx_strand_id
1 'polypeptide(L)'
;MDVSFCPTKCSFWKVFWLWSICGDYLVSVLGCPANCLCNKTEINCKKPDDGNLFPLLEGQDSGSTNGNASINITDISRNITSIYIEYWKNLQTLHAVDMELYTGLQRLTITNSGLRSIQPRAFDKNPHLHYINLSGNRLTTLSWLLFKTLRLTELKLENNIFNCSCDIRWIQLWQEREEANLQNQDLYCTSMETSHTPIQELNINQCDLPEISVSHVNLTVCEGENAVITCNGSGSPLPDVDWIVVNLHSINTHQTNANWTNVHSINLTLVNVTSEDNGFLLTCIAENVVGMSNASVLLTVYSPPR
;
A
#
# COMPACT_ATOMS: atom_id res chain seq x y z
N MET A 1 32.17 -17.97 71.20
CA MET A 1 31.05 -18.47 70.38
C MET A 1 30.56 -17.31 69.55
N ASP A 2 31.03 -17.29 68.30
CA ASP A 2 30.35 -16.97 67.03
C ASP A 2 29.25 -15.90 66.98
N VAL A 3 29.12 -15.04 65.95
CA VAL A 3 29.88 -14.69 64.74
C VAL A 3 29.15 -13.47 64.13
N SER A 4 29.86 -12.35 63.93
CA SER A 4 29.85 -11.42 62.76
C SER A 4 28.56 -10.73 62.24
N PHE A 5 28.52 -9.64 61.44
CA PHE A 5 29.46 -8.86 60.61
C PHE A 5 28.81 -7.49 60.26
N CYS A 6 29.58 -6.39 60.14
CA CYS A 6 29.29 -5.24 59.25
C CYS A 6 30.52 -4.28 59.10
N PRO A 7 30.90 -3.84 57.89
CA PRO A 7 31.76 -2.65 57.68
C PRO A 7 31.11 -1.63 56.69
N THR A 8 30.96 -0.32 57.00
CA THR A 8 31.88 0.86 56.95
C THR A 8 32.21 1.48 55.56
N LYS A 9 32.06 2.81 55.51
CA LYS A 9 32.42 3.81 54.47
C LYS A 9 33.95 4.10 54.37
N CYS A 10 34.40 4.67 53.24
CA CYS A 10 35.43 5.73 53.01
C CYS A 10 35.96 5.64 51.54
N SER A 11 36.58 6.61 50.85
CA SER A 11 36.84 8.06 50.94
C SER A 11 37.46 8.52 49.58
N PHE A 12 37.59 9.83 49.39
CA PHE A 12 38.06 10.64 48.25
C PHE A 12 39.42 10.29 47.58
N TRP A 13 39.55 10.61 46.28
CA TRP A 13 40.60 11.50 45.73
C TRP A 13 40.31 12.00 44.29
N LYS A 14 40.72 13.25 43.99
CA LYS A 14 40.64 13.92 42.68
C LYS A 14 41.85 13.57 41.81
N VAL A 15 41.65 13.23 40.54
CA VAL A 15 42.61 13.45 39.43
C VAL A 15 41.83 13.86 38.18
N PHE A 16 42.40 14.78 37.42
CA PHE A 16 41.79 15.59 36.36
C PHE A 16 42.35 15.17 34.98
N TRP A 17 41.52 15.34 33.94
CA TRP A 17 41.79 15.41 32.48
C TRP A 17 41.90 14.13 31.63
N LEU A 18 41.01 14.12 30.63
CA LEU A 18 41.09 13.56 29.26
C LEU A 18 41.16 12.05 29.06
N TRP A 19 40.02 11.47 28.67
CA TRP A 19 39.85 11.05 27.28
C TRP A 19 38.37 11.06 26.88
N SER A 20 38.14 11.77 25.78
CA SER A 20 36.94 11.68 24.94
C SER A 20 36.85 10.28 24.33
N ILE A 21 35.67 9.93 23.84
CA ILE A 21 35.30 8.72 23.06
C ILE A 21 34.65 7.61 23.91
N CYS A 22 33.34 7.78 24.12
CA CYS A 22 32.31 6.76 24.02
C CYS A 22 30.98 7.55 23.94
N GLY A 23 30.23 7.65 22.85
CA GLY A 23 30.07 6.81 21.67
C GLY A 23 28.58 6.90 21.34
N ASP A 24 28.21 7.89 20.53
CA ASP A 24 27.02 7.98 19.66
C ASP A 24 25.71 7.25 20.06
N TYR A 25 25.18 7.51 21.25
CA TYR A 25 23.82 7.08 21.61
C TYR A 25 23.08 8.18 22.37
N LEU A 26 22.39 9.07 21.63
CA LEU A 26 21.13 9.72 22.02
C LEU A 26 20.85 10.88 21.05
N VAL A 27 20.41 10.55 19.85
CA VAL A 27 19.47 11.42 19.13
C VAL A 27 18.12 10.72 19.22
N SER A 28 17.48 10.84 20.38
CA SER A 28 16.04 10.59 20.45
C SER A 28 15.40 11.59 19.50
N VAL A 29 14.82 11.11 18.41
CA VAL A 29 13.92 11.90 17.58
C VAL A 29 12.86 12.48 18.54
N LEU A 30 12.82 13.81 18.72
CA LEU A 30 11.74 14.46 19.45
C LEU A 30 10.42 13.98 18.82
N GLY A 31 9.50 13.46 19.64
CA GLY A 31 8.22 12.96 19.14
C GLY A 31 8.12 11.46 18.86
N CYS A 32 9.10 10.65 19.29
CA CYS A 32 8.96 9.19 19.18
C CYS A 32 7.78 8.69 20.03
N PRO A 33 6.86 7.86 19.47
CA PRO A 33 5.74 7.29 20.20
C PRO A 33 6.18 6.51 21.44
N ALA A 34 5.32 6.51 22.47
CA ALA A 34 5.53 5.67 23.63
C ALA A 34 5.67 4.20 23.21
N ASN A 35 6.53 3.45 23.92
CA ASN A 35 6.85 2.04 23.66
C ASN A 35 7.55 1.73 22.32
N CYS A 36 7.94 2.76 21.57
CA CYS A 36 8.75 2.62 20.36
C CYS A 36 10.19 3.13 20.57
N LEU A 37 11.09 2.64 19.72
CA LEU A 37 12.44 3.15 19.55
C LEU A 37 12.53 3.77 18.15
N CYS A 38 12.86 5.05 18.08
CA CYS A 38 12.95 5.79 16.82
C CYS A 38 14.37 6.27 16.55
N ASN A 39 14.78 6.17 15.30
CA ASN A 39 15.94 6.86 14.75
C ASN A 39 15.50 7.69 13.53
N LYS A 40 16.43 8.37 12.86
CA LYS A 40 16.17 9.26 11.72
C LYS A 40 15.42 8.61 10.56
N THR A 41 15.50 7.29 10.41
CA THR A 41 14.93 6.54 9.28
C THR A 41 14.02 5.39 9.70
N GLU A 42 13.92 5.08 10.99
CA GLU A 42 13.26 3.86 11.46
C GLU A 42 12.43 4.11 12.71
N ILE A 43 11.24 3.50 12.75
CA ILE A 43 10.36 3.42 13.92
C ILE A 43 10.19 1.95 14.28
N ASN A 44 10.55 1.57 15.52
CA ASN A 44 10.57 0.17 15.94
C ASN A 44 9.82 -0.02 17.27
N CYS A 45 8.65 -0.65 17.19
CA CYS A 45 7.69 -0.86 18.27
C CYS A 45 7.53 -2.37 18.54
N LYS A 46 8.52 -2.98 19.21
CA LYS A 46 8.56 -4.42 19.53
C LYS A 46 8.02 -4.79 20.90
N LYS A 47 7.85 -3.80 21.78
CA LYS A 47 7.32 -4.07 23.12
C LYS A 47 5.81 -4.33 22.99
N PRO A 48 5.27 -5.35 23.67
CA PRO A 48 3.84 -5.57 23.72
C PRO A 48 3.12 -4.28 24.18
N ASP A 49 2.08 -3.92 23.45
CA ASP A 49 1.32 -2.71 23.67
C ASP A 49 -0.19 -3.03 23.58
N ASP A 50 -0.95 -2.46 24.52
CA ASP A 50 -2.41 -2.60 24.57
C ASP A 50 -3.13 -1.45 23.83
N GLY A 51 -2.39 -0.55 23.21
CA GLY A 51 -2.88 0.53 22.37
C GLY A 51 -3.50 0.03 21.07
N ASN A 52 -4.44 0.82 20.56
CA ASN A 52 -5.18 0.57 19.32
C ASN A 52 -4.88 1.60 18.23
N LEU A 53 -4.05 2.61 18.53
CA LEU A 53 -3.68 3.68 17.61
C LEU A 53 -2.39 3.34 16.89
N PHE A 54 -2.22 3.80 15.66
CA PHE A 54 -0.94 3.67 14.97
C PHE A 54 0.12 4.59 15.61
N PRO A 55 1.40 4.15 15.76
CA PRO A 55 2.46 4.97 16.34
C PRO A 55 2.87 6.11 15.40
N LEU A 56 2.25 7.28 15.57
CA LEU A 56 2.52 8.50 14.80
C LEU A 56 3.62 9.34 15.46
N LEU A 57 4.59 9.82 14.68
CA LEU A 57 5.58 10.79 15.17
C LEU A 57 4.86 12.10 15.58
N GLU A 58 5.07 12.55 16.82
CA GLU A 58 4.47 13.78 17.34
C GLU A 58 5.39 15.00 17.13
N GLY A 59 4.86 16.08 16.53
CA GLY A 59 5.56 17.37 16.46
C GLY A 59 5.25 18.22 17.68
N GLN A 60 6.28 18.67 18.40
CA GLN A 60 6.08 19.63 19.48
C GLN A 60 5.83 21.03 18.88
N ASP A 61 4.56 21.39 18.65
CA ASP A 61 4.16 22.80 18.47
C ASP A 61 4.27 23.50 19.83
N SER A 62 5.49 23.77 20.27
CA SER A 62 5.74 24.67 21.38
C SER A 62 6.16 26.01 20.82
N GLY A 63 5.28 27.01 20.99
CA GLY A 63 5.58 28.42 20.81
C GLY A 63 6.73 28.87 21.71
N SER A 64 7.95 28.53 21.33
CA SER A 64 9.18 28.96 21.97
C SER A 64 9.89 29.92 21.02
N THR A 65 9.70 31.20 21.30
CA THR A 65 10.62 32.27 20.92
C THR A 65 12.02 31.88 21.35
N ASN A 66 12.83 31.36 20.41
CA ASN A 66 14.28 31.55 20.28
C ASN A 66 14.85 30.70 19.13
N GLY A 67 14.99 31.30 17.95
CA GLY A 67 16.16 31.20 17.07
C GLY A 67 16.74 29.87 16.59
N ASN A 68 16.12 28.71 16.86
CA ASN A 68 16.58 27.42 16.32
C ASN A 68 15.56 26.92 15.30
N ALA A 69 16.03 26.55 14.10
CA ALA A 69 15.21 26.12 12.96
C ALA A 69 14.08 25.19 13.43
N SER A 70 12.83 25.59 13.20
CA SER A 70 11.66 24.77 13.49
C SER A 70 11.76 23.48 12.68
N ILE A 71 12.12 22.39 13.34
CA ILE A 71 12.20 21.08 12.70
C ILE A 71 10.77 20.66 12.37
N ASN A 72 10.41 20.70 11.09
CA ASN A 72 9.08 20.39 10.64
C ASN A 72 8.85 18.88 10.73
N ILE A 73 7.81 18.46 11.45
CA ILE A 73 7.45 17.04 11.63
C ILE A 73 7.25 16.33 10.29
N THR A 74 6.74 17.03 9.27
CA THR A 74 6.57 16.44 7.94
C THR A 74 7.89 16.07 7.30
N ASP A 75 8.97 16.82 7.58
CA ASP A 75 10.29 16.53 7.02
C ASP A 75 10.95 15.36 7.73
N ILE A 76 10.68 15.18 9.03
CA ILE A 76 11.12 13.99 9.77
C ILE A 76 10.37 12.75 9.26
N SER A 77 9.04 12.81 9.16
CA SER A 77 8.21 11.68 8.72
C SER A 77 8.55 11.23 7.29
N ARG A 78 8.92 12.17 6.41
CA ARG A 78 9.41 11.86 5.05
C ARG A 78 10.69 11.04 5.03
N ASN A 79 11.56 11.20 6.03
CA ASN A 79 12.85 10.50 6.09
C ASN A 79 12.73 9.07 6.64
N ILE A 80 11.58 8.71 7.22
CA ILE A 80 11.32 7.35 7.71
C ILE A 80 11.17 6.41 6.52
N THR A 81 12.06 5.43 6.44
CA THR A 81 12.07 4.40 5.40
C THR A 81 11.57 3.05 5.93
N SER A 82 11.60 2.82 7.24
CA SER A 82 11.10 1.57 7.84
C SER A 82 10.24 1.80 9.08
N ILE A 83 9.09 1.13 9.12
CA ILE A 83 8.24 1.02 10.32
C ILE A 83 8.08 -0.45 10.67
N TYR A 84 8.34 -0.78 11.93
CA TYR A 84 8.25 -2.13 12.47
C TYR A 84 7.37 -2.13 13.73
N ILE A 85 6.28 -2.87 13.70
CA ILE A 85 5.30 -3.01 14.79
C ILE A 85 5.09 -4.51 15.06
N GLU A 86 5.20 -4.90 16.31
CA GLU A 86 5.03 -6.30 16.73
C GLU A 86 4.38 -6.39 18.12
N TYR A 87 3.50 -7.38 18.30
CA TYR A 87 2.77 -7.64 19.56
C TYR A 87 1.74 -6.57 19.98
N TRP A 88 1.18 -5.82 19.02
CA TRP A 88 0.13 -4.82 19.28
C TRP A 88 -1.25 -5.44 19.09
N LYS A 89 -1.78 -6.07 20.14
CA LYS A 89 -2.98 -6.93 20.05
C LYS A 89 -4.26 -6.16 19.75
N ASN A 90 -4.32 -4.87 20.09
CA ASN A 90 -5.51 -4.04 19.92
C ASN A 90 -5.46 -3.14 18.68
N LEU A 91 -4.36 -3.14 17.93
CA LEU A 91 -4.25 -2.47 16.63
C LEU A 91 -5.01 -3.29 15.57
N GLN A 92 -6.29 -2.98 15.39
CA GLN A 92 -7.19 -3.76 14.52
C GLN A 92 -7.33 -3.23 13.11
N THR A 93 -7.18 -1.93 12.91
CA THR A 93 -7.37 -1.29 11.60
C THR A 93 -6.19 -0.37 11.32
N LEU A 94 -5.67 -0.46 10.10
CA LEU A 94 -4.72 0.51 9.57
C LEU A 94 -5.48 1.50 8.68
N HIS A 95 -5.49 2.77 9.05
CA HIS A 95 -6.16 3.82 8.30
C HIS A 95 -5.23 4.45 7.25
N ALA A 96 -5.82 5.06 6.23
CA ALA A 96 -5.02 5.78 5.23
C ALA A 96 -4.27 6.97 5.85
N VAL A 97 -4.94 7.71 6.73
CA VAL A 97 -4.37 8.86 7.45
C VAL A 97 -3.11 8.49 8.24
N ASP A 98 -3.05 7.25 8.76
CA ASP A 98 -1.87 6.76 9.50
C ASP A 98 -0.62 6.71 8.62
N MET A 99 -0.79 6.49 7.32
CA MET A 99 0.29 6.25 6.35
C MET A 99 0.67 7.50 5.54
N GLU A 100 -0.23 8.47 5.41
CA GLU A 100 -0.08 9.65 4.53
C GLU A 100 1.19 10.47 4.79
N LEU A 101 1.65 10.54 6.06
CA LEU A 101 2.83 11.32 6.46
C LEU A 101 4.15 10.67 6.04
N TYR A 102 4.18 9.35 5.84
CA TYR A 102 5.40 8.57 5.65
C TYR A 102 5.70 8.35 4.16
N THR A 103 5.82 9.44 3.39
CA THR A 103 5.94 9.35 1.92
C THR A 103 7.23 8.68 1.43
N GLY A 104 8.28 8.65 2.27
CA GLY A 104 9.55 7.96 1.99
C GLY A 104 9.59 6.49 2.42
N LEU A 105 8.48 5.96 2.95
CA LEU A 105 8.42 4.61 3.51
C LEU A 105 8.72 3.55 2.44
N GLN A 106 9.61 2.61 2.79
CA GLN A 106 10.08 1.53 1.93
C GLN A 106 9.72 0.15 2.47
N ARG A 107 9.71 0.00 3.81
CA ARG A 107 9.42 -1.26 4.50
C ARG A 107 8.39 -1.05 5.60
N LEU A 108 7.28 -1.77 5.53
CA LEU A 108 6.27 -1.81 6.59
C LEU A 108 6.20 -3.22 7.15
N THR A 109 6.36 -3.36 8.46
CA THR A 109 6.10 -4.61 9.18
C THR A 109 5.10 -4.36 10.28
N ILE A 110 3.97 -5.05 10.22
CA ILE A 110 3.00 -5.17 11.31
C ILE A 110 2.80 -6.66 11.49
N THR A 111 3.46 -7.27 12.47
CA THR A 111 3.48 -8.74 12.62
C THR A 111 3.04 -9.16 14.02
N ASN A 112 2.53 -10.38 14.17
CA ASN A 112 2.10 -10.94 15.46
C ASN A 112 1.17 -10.00 16.25
N SER A 113 0.26 -9.31 15.55
CA SER A 113 -0.55 -8.22 16.09
C SER A 113 -2.05 -8.45 15.85
N GLY A 114 -2.88 -7.46 16.18
CA GLY A 114 -4.34 -7.54 16.13
C GLY A 114 -4.98 -7.21 14.78
N LEU A 115 -4.21 -7.00 13.71
CA LEU A 115 -4.70 -6.35 12.49
C LEU A 115 -5.75 -7.20 11.78
N ARG A 116 -6.93 -6.63 11.56
CA ARG A 116 -8.10 -7.25 10.91
C ARG A 116 -8.40 -6.65 9.55
N SER A 117 -8.14 -5.36 9.37
CA SER A 117 -8.44 -4.65 8.14
C SER A 117 -7.44 -3.54 7.85
N ILE A 118 -7.28 -3.23 6.57
CA ILE A 118 -6.52 -2.08 6.07
C ILE A 118 -7.48 -1.28 5.21
N GLN A 119 -7.58 0.02 5.47
CA GLN A 119 -8.49 0.89 4.74
C GLN A 119 -8.10 0.96 3.25
N PRO A 120 -9.07 1.04 2.32
CA PRO A 120 -8.77 1.27 0.92
C PRO A 120 -7.88 2.50 0.73
N ARG A 121 -6.95 2.44 -0.23
CA ARG A 121 -5.99 3.52 -0.55
C ARG A 121 -5.01 3.87 0.58
N ALA A 122 -4.86 3.01 1.59
CA ALA A 122 -3.95 3.29 2.70
C ALA A 122 -2.50 3.51 2.26
N PHE A 123 -2.06 2.93 1.14
CA PHE A 123 -0.68 3.04 0.66
C PHE A 123 -0.49 4.01 -0.52
N ASP A 124 -1.52 4.78 -0.91
CA ASP A 124 -1.47 5.68 -2.08
C ASP A 124 -0.39 6.77 -1.96
N LYS A 125 -0.02 7.16 -0.74
CA LYS A 125 1.02 8.16 -0.46
C LYS A 125 2.39 7.56 -0.17
N ASN A 126 2.56 6.25 -0.31
CA ASN A 126 3.80 5.54 -0.02
C ASN A 126 4.37 4.87 -1.29
N PRO A 127 4.70 5.62 -2.36
CA PRO A 127 5.05 5.07 -3.67
C PRO A 127 6.36 4.26 -3.67
N HIS A 128 7.18 4.37 -2.63
CA HIS A 128 8.45 3.66 -2.49
C HIS A 128 8.35 2.36 -1.68
N LEU A 129 7.15 2.05 -1.17
CA LEU A 129 6.88 0.86 -0.37
C LEU A 129 6.98 -0.38 -1.27
N HIS A 130 7.95 -1.25 -0.96
CA HIS A 130 8.22 -2.46 -1.73
C HIS A 130 8.29 -3.72 -0.86
N TYR A 131 8.45 -3.55 0.46
CA TYR A 131 8.43 -4.65 1.42
C TYR A 131 7.28 -4.46 2.40
N ILE A 132 6.39 -5.46 2.47
CA ILE A 132 5.26 -5.47 3.41
C ILE A 132 5.23 -6.82 4.14
N ASN A 133 5.23 -6.77 5.47
CA ASN A 133 5.04 -7.96 6.30
C ASN A 133 3.80 -7.78 7.19
N LEU A 134 2.78 -8.59 6.93
CA LEU A 134 1.51 -8.63 7.66
C LEU A 134 1.28 -10.02 8.31
N SER A 135 2.34 -10.80 8.53
CA SER A 135 2.21 -12.16 9.06
C SER A 135 1.76 -12.18 10.52
N GLY A 136 1.06 -13.26 10.92
CA GLY A 136 0.64 -13.46 12.32
C GLY A 136 -0.42 -12.46 12.80
N ASN A 137 -1.22 -11.90 11.89
CA ASN A 137 -2.33 -11.01 12.23
C ASN A 137 -3.67 -11.76 12.24
N ARG A 138 -4.76 -11.00 12.19
CA ARG A 138 -6.15 -11.49 12.20
C ARG A 138 -6.86 -11.16 10.88
N LEU A 139 -6.12 -11.07 9.78
CA LEU A 139 -6.68 -10.82 8.46
C LEU A 139 -7.47 -12.05 8.00
N THR A 140 -8.75 -11.85 7.68
CA THR A 140 -9.61 -12.89 7.09
C THR A 140 -9.77 -12.73 5.58
N THR A 141 -9.44 -11.56 5.06
CA THR A 141 -9.40 -11.23 3.63
C THR A 141 -8.40 -10.09 3.41
N LEU A 142 -7.97 -9.89 2.18
CA LEU A 142 -7.07 -8.80 1.79
C LEU A 142 -7.31 -8.47 0.32
N SER A 143 -7.42 -7.19 -0.03
CA SER A 143 -7.64 -6.76 -1.41
C SER A 143 -6.34 -6.39 -2.10
N TRP A 144 -6.13 -6.90 -3.32
CA TRP A 144 -4.99 -6.54 -4.17
C TRP A 144 -4.96 -5.04 -4.54
N LEU A 145 -6.10 -4.35 -4.47
CA LEU A 145 -6.21 -2.91 -4.73
C LEU A 145 -5.32 -2.06 -3.81
N LEU A 146 -5.01 -2.56 -2.61
CA LEU A 146 -4.07 -1.90 -1.69
C LEU A 146 -2.66 -1.76 -2.30
N PHE A 147 -2.30 -2.67 -3.20
CA PHE A 147 -0.95 -2.79 -3.75
C PHE A 147 -0.86 -2.36 -5.22
N LYS A 148 -1.98 -1.96 -5.84
CA LYS A 148 -2.08 -1.61 -7.26
C LYS A 148 -1.07 -0.57 -7.73
N THR A 149 -0.72 0.39 -6.88
CA THR A 149 0.23 1.48 -7.17
C THR A 149 1.67 1.13 -6.79
N LEU A 150 1.88 0.00 -6.12
CA LEU A 150 3.17 -0.41 -5.55
C LEU A 150 3.87 -1.41 -6.44
N ARG A 151 5.19 -1.49 -6.31
CA ARG A 151 6.04 -2.52 -6.93
C ARG A 151 6.65 -3.38 -5.82
N LEU A 152 5.85 -4.31 -5.31
CA LEU A 152 6.25 -5.13 -4.18
C LEU A 152 7.33 -6.14 -4.59
N THR A 153 8.42 -6.16 -3.83
CA THR A 153 9.43 -7.22 -3.87
C THR A 153 9.06 -8.37 -2.95
N GLU A 154 8.39 -8.08 -1.84
CA GLU A 154 8.04 -9.09 -0.83
C GLU A 154 6.76 -8.70 -0.08
N LEU A 155 5.81 -9.63 -0.03
CA LEU A 155 4.58 -9.53 0.74
C LEU A 155 4.43 -10.77 1.62
N LYS A 156 4.55 -10.62 2.94
CA LYS A 156 4.38 -11.74 3.89
C LYS A 156 2.98 -11.79 4.48
N LEU A 157 2.31 -12.92 4.32
CA LEU A 157 0.91 -13.14 4.75
C LEU A 157 0.74 -14.37 5.65
N GLU A 158 1.82 -15.11 5.94
CA GLU A 158 1.78 -16.31 6.77
C GLU A 158 1.07 -16.10 8.11
N ASN A 159 0.51 -17.17 8.66
CA ASN A 159 -0.17 -17.16 9.97
C ASN A 159 -1.36 -16.19 10.06
N ASN A 160 -1.98 -15.83 8.95
CA ASN A 160 -3.33 -15.26 8.91
C ASN A 160 -4.36 -16.36 8.60
N ILE A 161 -5.59 -16.19 9.10
CA ILE A 161 -6.67 -17.17 8.91
C ILE A 161 -7.62 -16.61 7.86
N PHE A 162 -7.28 -16.81 6.58
CA PHE A 162 -8.10 -16.32 5.47
C PHE A 162 -9.37 -17.14 5.28
N ASN A 163 -10.46 -16.50 4.88
CA ASN A 163 -11.68 -17.18 4.45
C ASN A 163 -11.56 -17.57 2.97
N CYS A 164 -11.77 -18.85 2.64
CA CYS A 164 -11.74 -19.32 1.25
C CYS A 164 -12.87 -18.65 0.48
N SER A 165 -12.50 -17.67 -0.35
CA SER A 165 -13.43 -16.80 -1.07
C SER A 165 -12.77 -16.21 -2.30
N CYS A 166 -13.58 -15.65 -3.20
CA CYS A 166 -13.05 -15.06 -4.43
C CYS A 166 -12.15 -13.84 -4.15
N ASP A 167 -12.34 -13.18 -3.01
CA ASP A 167 -11.58 -12.00 -2.59
C ASP A 167 -10.07 -12.26 -2.39
N ILE A 168 -9.68 -13.52 -2.17
CA ILE A 168 -8.28 -13.93 -2.01
C ILE A 168 -7.74 -14.72 -3.21
N ARG A 169 -8.52 -14.86 -4.29
CA ARG A 169 -8.10 -15.59 -5.50
C ARG A 169 -6.84 -14.99 -6.12
N TRP A 170 -6.67 -13.66 -6.01
CA TRP A 170 -5.46 -12.98 -6.47
C TRP A 170 -4.19 -13.48 -5.75
N ILE A 171 -4.28 -13.91 -4.49
CA ILE A 171 -3.13 -14.45 -3.73
C ILE A 171 -2.67 -15.75 -4.39
N GLN A 172 -3.60 -16.63 -4.75
CA GLN A 172 -3.30 -17.86 -5.50
C GLN A 172 -2.64 -17.54 -6.85
N LEU A 173 -3.18 -16.58 -7.60
CA LEU A 173 -2.59 -16.16 -8.87
C LEU A 173 -1.18 -15.60 -8.71
N TRP A 174 -0.91 -14.84 -7.65
CA TRP A 174 0.43 -14.32 -7.37
C TRP A 174 1.40 -15.42 -6.95
N GLN A 175 0.94 -16.44 -6.21
CA GLN A 175 1.75 -17.63 -5.91
C GLN A 175 2.14 -18.37 -7.20
N GLU A 176 1.20 -18.54 -8.14
CA GLU A 176 1.44 -19.20 -9.43
C GLU A 176 2.40 -18.41 -10.34
N ARG A 177 2.38 -17.07 -10.24
CA ARG A 177 3.21 -16.16 -11.05
C ARG A 177 4.53 -15.76 -10.39
N GLU A 178 4.81 -16.28 -9.20
CA GLU A 178 5.99 -15.94 -8.40
C GLU A 178 6.10 -14.44 -8.05
N GLU A 179 4.94 -13.78 -7.88
CA GLU A 179 4.86 -12.36 -7.55
C GLU A 179 5.07 -12.11 -6.04
N ALA A 180 5.84 -11.07 -5.70
CA ALA A 180 6.11 -10.61 -4.34
C ALA A 180 6.56 -11.70 -3.34
N ASN A 181 7.26 -12.74 -3.83
CA ASN A 181 7.74 -13.88 -3.02
C ASN A 181 6.63 -14.67 -2.29
N LEU A 182 5.39 -14.66 -2.81
CA LEU A 182 4.29 -15.43 -2.23
C LEU A 182 4.42 -16.95 -2.48
N GLN A 183 5.11 -17.36 -3.54
CA GLN A 183 5.36 -18.78 -3.87
C GLN A 183 6.19 -19.51 -2.81
N ASN A 184 6.95 -18.77 -2.00
CA ASN A 184 7.79 -19.32 -0.94
C ASN A 184 7.08 -19.42 0.43
N GLN A 185 5.76 -19.15 0.47
CA GLN A 185 4.97 -19.14 1.70
C GLN A 185 3.91 -20.24 1.69
N ASP A 186 3.72 -20.89 2.84
CA ASP A 186 2.66 -21.86 3.07
C ASP A 186 1.40 -21.14 3.55
N LEU A 187 0.54 -20.78 2.60
CA LEU A 187 -0.70 -20.03 2.85
C LEU A 187 -1.92 -20.93 2.79
N TYR A 188 -2.83 -20.75 3.76
CA TYR A 188 -4.04 -21.54 3.88
C TYR A 188 -5.27 -20.65 4.04
N CYS A 189 -6.42 -21.16 3.59
CA CYS A 189 -7.72 -20.57 3.86
C CYS A 189 -8.66 -21.58 4.53
N THR A 190 -9.76 -21.09 5.10
CA THR A 190 -10.82 -21.89 5.70
C THR A 190 -12.19 -21.56 5.10
N SER A 191 -12.96 -22.58 4.71
CA SER A 191 -14.34 -22.42 4.22
C SER A 191 -15.37 -22.71 5.32
N MET A 192 -15.05 -23.68 6.18
CA MET A 192 -15.73 -24.01 7.44
C MET A 192 -14.61 -24.18 8.47
N GLU A 193 -14.80 -23.75 9.73
CA GLU A 193 -13.74 -23.57 10.76
C GLU A 193 -12.74 -24.74 10.95
N THR A 194 -12.99 -25.92 10.41
CA THR A 194 -12.16 -27.12 10.52
C THR A 194 -11.38 -27.51 9.25
N SER A 195 -11.70 -26.96 8.08
CA SER A 195 -10.98 -27.26 6.83
C SER A 195 -9.90 -26.21 6.57
N HIS A 196 -8.64 -26.62 6.58
CA HIS A 196 -7.53 -25.82 6.07
C HIS A 196 -7.19 -26.26 4.65
N THR A 197 -7.49 -25.40 3.69
CA THR A 197 -7.19 -25.65 2.27
C THR A 197 -5.98 -24.81 1.89
N PRO A 198 -4.91 -25.40 1.29
CA PRO A 198 -3.82 -24.62 0.72
C PRO A 198 -4.37 -23.64 -0.33
N ILE A 199 -3.91 -22.39 -0.32
CA ILE A 199 -4.40 -21.37 -1.27
C ILE A 199 -4.10 -21.79 -2.72
N GLN A 200 -3.02 -22.54 -2.98
CA GLN A 200 -2.70 -23.07 -4.31
C GLN A 200 -3.78 -24.02 -4.86
N GLU A 201 -4.55 -24.68 -3.99
CA GLU A 201 -5.60 -25.63 -4.35
C GLU A 201 -7.00 -24.99 -4.37
N LEU A 202 -7.08 -23.66 -4.23
CA LEU A 202 -8.34 -22.94 -4.20
C LEU A 202 -9.07 -23.11 -5.55
N ASN A 203 -10.30 -23.61 -5.49
CA ASN A 203 -11.16 -23.81 -6.66
C ASN A 203 -12.54 -23.21 -6.39
N ILE A 204 -12.75 -22.00 -6.90
CA ILE A 204 -14.00 -21.24 -6.75
C ILE A 204 -14.61 -21.04 -8.12
N ASN A 205 -15.84 -21.49 -8.31
CA ASN A 205 -16.58 -21.31 -9.56
C ASN A 205 -16.88 -19.82 -9.78
N GLN A 206 -16.82 -19.38 -11.04
CA GLN A 206 -17.17 -18.01 -11.44
C GLN A 206 -16.30 -16.94 -10.74
N CYS A 207 -15.00 -17.20 -10.65
CA CYS A 207 -14.04 -16.36 -9.94
C CYS A 207 -12.72 -16.29 -10.72
N ASP A 208 -12.72 -15.45 -11.75
CA ASP A 208 -11.66 -15.37 -12.74
C ASP A 208 -11.25 -13.92 -12.98
N LEU A 209 -10.09 -13.73 -13.63
CA LEU A 209 -9.65 -12.40 -14.07
C LEU A 209 -10.64 -11.81 -15.09
N PRO A 210 -10.78 -10.48 -15.12
CA PRO A 210 -11.66 -9.84 -16.08
C PRO A 210 -11.11 -9.94 -17.50
N GLU A 211 -12.00 -10.16 -18.45
CA GLU A 211 -11.72 -10.05 -19.88
C GLU A 211 -12.07 -8.64 -20.35
N ILE A 212 -11.26 -8.11 -21.27
CA ILE A 212 -11.42 -6.73 -21.76
C ILE A 212 -11.36 -6.71 -23.29
N SER A 213 -12.22 -5.90 -23.89
CA SER A 213 -12.24 -5.66 -25.34
C SER A 213 -12.55 -4.20 -25.65
N VAL A 214 -11.97 -3.70 -26.74
CA VAL A 214 -12.16 -2.33 -27.23
C VAL A 214 -12.72 -2.35 -28.64
N SER A 215 -13.54 -1.35 -29.00
CA SER A 215 -14.18 -1.31 -30.33
C SER A 215 -13.21 -1.03 -31.47
N HIS A 216 -12.06 -0.43 -31.18
CA HIS A 216 -11.03 -0.08 -32.16
C HIS A 216 -9.64 -0.47 -31.66
N VAL A 217 -8.78 -0.93 -32.57
CA VAL A 217 -7.36 -1.21 -32.29
C VAL A 217 -6.53 0.07 -32.36
N ASN A 218 -6.88 0.96 -33.29
CA ASN A 218 -6.32 2.29 -33.47
C ASN A 218 -7.46 3.27 -33.79
N LEU A 219 -7.27 4.54 -33.43
CA LEU A 219 -8.27 5.57 -33.63
C LEU A 219 -7.63 6.76 -34.36
N THR A 220 -8.09 7.05 -35.57
CA THR A 220 -7.63 8.18 -36.38
C THR A 220 -8.73 9.24 -36.46
N VAL A 221 -8.41 10.48 -36.11
CA VAL A 221 -9.39 11.59 -36.04
C VAL A 221 -8.80 12.84 -36.69
N CYS A 222 -9.59 13.60 -37.43
CA CYS A 222 -9.16 14.92 -37.89
C CYS A 222 -9.26 15.93 -36.74
N GLU A 223 -8.30 16.86 -36.66
CA GLU A 223 -8.33 17.94 -35.68
C GLU A 223 -9.66 18.72 -35.75
N GLY A 224 -10.29 18.92 -34.59
CA GLY A 224 -11.58 19.58 -34.45
C GLY A 224 -12.81 18.67 -34.56
N GLU A 225 -12.65 17.41 -34.97
CA GLU A 225 -13.75 16.44 -35.02
C GLU A 225 -13.98 15.76 -33.66
N ASN A 226 -15.12 15.06 -33.56
CA ASN A 226 -15.46 14.23 -32.41
C ASN A 226 -15.21 12.77 -32.75
N ALA A 227 -14.85 11.97 -31.73
CA ALA A 227 -14.66 10.53 -31.89
C ALA A 227 -15.26 9.78 -30.71
N VAL A 228 -15.72 8.56 -30.95
CA VAL A 228 -16.30 7.69 -29.91
C VAL A 228 -15.59 6.35 -29.95
N ILE A 229 -15.15 5.89 -28.78
CA ILE A 229 -14.59 4.56 -28.60
C ILE A 229 -15.24 3.88 -27.41
N THR A 230 -15.43 2.57 -27.50
CA THR A 230 -16.12 1.76 -26.51
C THR A 230 -15.15 0.75 -25.92
N CYS A 231 -15.18 0.60 -24.61
CA CYS A 231 -14.52 -0.46 -23.89
C CYS A 231 -15.56 -1.34 -23.19
N ASN A 232 -15.38 -2.65 -23.28
CA ASN A 232 -16.25 -3.66 -22.70
C ASN A 232 -15.42 -4.57 -21.79
N GLY A 233 -15.81 -4.62 -20.52
CA GLY A 233 -15.31 -5.58 -19.55
C GLY A 233 -16.32 -6.68 -19.30
N SER A 234 -15.88 -7.93 -19.31
CA SER A 234 -16.66 -9.12 -18.98
C SER A 234 -15.91 -10.01 -18.00
N GLY A 235 -16.60 -10.94 -17.37
CA GLY A 235 -16.01 -11.88 -16.42
C GLY A 235 -16.86 -12.04 -15.18
N SER A 236 -16.42 -12.91 -14.28
CA SER A 236 -17.07 -13.12 -13.01
C SER A 236 -16.05 -13.09 -11.87
N PRO A 237 -16.23 -12.23 -10.85
CA PRO A 237 -17.28 -11.21 -10.74
C PRO A 237 -17.22 -10.15 -11.84
N LEU A 238 -18.37 -9.55 -12.16
CA LEU A 238 -18.48 -8.52 -13.20
C LEU A 238 -17.53 -7.36 -12.88
N PRO A 239 -16.62 -6.99 -13.81
CA PRO A 239 -15.63 -5.96 -13.53
C PRO A 239 -16.21 -4.55 -13.56
N ASP A 240 -15.60 -3.67 -12.78
CA ASP A 240 -15.68 -2.23 -12.98
C ASP A 240 -14.78 -1.83 -14.15
N VAL A 241 -15.25 -0.95 -15.02
CA VAL A 241 -14.54 -0.55 -16.24
C VAL A 241 -14.30 0.95 -16.17
N ASP A 242 -13.15 1.41 -16.63
CA ASP A 242 -12.85 2.85 -16.69
C ASP A 242 -11.81 3.18 -17.77
N TRP A 243 -11.83 4.42 -18.27
CA TRP A 243 -10.83 4.93 -19.21
C TRP A 243 -9.82 5.81 -18.48
N ILE A 244 -8.57 5.37 -18.45
CA ILE A 244 -7.45 6.16 -17.92
C ILE A 244 -7.00 7.14 -19.00
N VAL A 245 -7.59 8.33 -18.98
CA VAL A 245 -7.27 9.46 -19.88
C VAL A 245 -6.69 10.66 -19.12
N VAL A 246 -5.95 10.37 -18.04
CA VAL A 246 -5.24 11.39 -17.26
C VAL A 246 -4.22 12.07 -18.17
N ASN A 247 -4.24 13.40 -18.21
CA ASN A 247 -3.44 14.26 -19.10
C ASN A 247 -3.87 14.33 -20.57
N LEU A 248 -5.06 13.84 -20.93
CA LEU A 248 -5.64 14.10 -22.25
C LEU A 248 -6.08 15.58 -22.32
N HIS A 249 -5.68 16.28 -23.38
CA HIS A 249 -5.98 17.71 -23.56
C HIS A 249 -7.40 17.94 -24.11
N SER A 250 -7.88 17.02 -24.95
CA SER A 250 -9.22 17.07 -25.53
C SER A 250 -10.30 16.88 -24.46
N ILE A 251 -11.41 17.59 -24.64
CA ILE A 251 -12.61 17.41 -23.82
C ILE A 251 -13.11 15.99 -24.03
N ASN A 252 -13.39 15.29 -22.93
CA ASN A 252 -13.85 13.92 -22.98
C ASN A 252 -15.01 13.65 -22.01
N THR A 253 -15.90 12.73 -22.39
CA THR A 253 -17.03 12.30 -21.56
C THR A 253 -17.11 10.78 -21.52
N HIS A 254 -17.45 10.25 -20.35
CA HIS A 254 -17.54 8.83 -20.07
C HIS A 254 -18.99 8.46 -19.85
N GLN A 255 -19.51 7.56 -20.67
CA GLN A 255 -20.91 7.13 -20.60
C GLN A 255 -21.01 5.62 -20.49
N THR A 256 -21.61 5.15 -19.40
CA THR A 256 -21.90 3.73 -19.19
C THR A 256 -23.07 3.30 -20.09
N ASN A 257 -22.88 2.22 -20.85
CA ASN A 257 -23.96 1.56 -21.58
C ASN A 257 -24.57 0.47 -20.72
N ALA A 258 -25.78 0.71 -20.20
CA ALA A 258 -26.51 -0.24 -19.35
C ALA A 258 -27.24 -1.35 -20.13
N ASN A 259 -26.85 -1.62 -21.38
CA ASN A 259 -27.61 -2.52 -22.27
C ASN A 259 -27.38 -4.01 -21.98
N TRP A 260 -26.33 -4.37 -21.22
CA TRP A 260 -25.96 -5.76 -20.97
C TRP A 260 -25.83 -6.02 -19.47
N THR A 261 -26.38 -7.14 -19.00
CA THR A 261 -26.29 -7.54 -17.58
C THR A 261 -24.96 -8.18 -17.21
N ASN A 262 -24.25 -8.74 -18.20
CA ASN A 262 -23.04 -9.55 -18.01
C ASN A 262 -21.77 -8.88 -18.56
N VAL A 263 -21.91 -7.65 -19.06
CA VAL A 263 -20.81 -6.86 -19.65
C VAL A 263 -20.96 -5.44 -19.16
N HIS A 264 -19.91 -4.91 -18.53
CA HIS A 264 -19.83 -3.50 -18.18
C HIS A 264 -19.17 -2.76 -19.35
N SER A 265 -19.89 -1.84 -19.98
CA SER A 265 -19.43 -1.13 -21.17
C SER A 265 -19.39 0.37 -20.93
N ILE A 266 -18.27 1.02 -21.30
CA ILE A 266 -18.10 2.47 -21.21
C ILE A 266 -17.67 3.03 -22.56
N ASN A 267 -18.46 3.99 -23.04
CA ASN A 267 -18.13 4.83 -24.19
C ASN A 267 -17.34 6.05 -23.73
N LEU A 268 -16.14 6.22 -24.29
CA LEU A 268 -15.34 7.43 -24.24
C LEU A 268 -15.64 8.24 -25.49
N THR A 269 -16.20 9.44 -25.30
CA THR A 269 -16.39 10.41 -26.39
C THR A 269 -15.37 11.51 -26.26
N LEU A 270 -14.57 11.71 -27.31
CA LEU A 270 -13.66 12.84 -27.46
C LEU A 270 -14.36 13.93 -28.27
N VAL A 271 -14.32 15.16 -27.78
CA VAL A 271 -15.02 16.30 -28.40
C VAL A 271 -14.01 17.35 -28.80
N ASN A 272 -14.10 17.83 -30.04
CA ASN A 272 -13.23 18.86 -30.61
C ASN A 272 -11.74 18.51 -30.40
N VAL A 273 -11.32 17.38 -30.97
CA VAL A 273 -10.01 16.78 -30.70
C VAL A 273 -8.87 17.71 -31.11
N THR A 274 -7.89 17.91 -30.21
CA THR A 274 -6.69 18.72 -30.46
C THR A 274 -5.53 17.90 -31.01
N SER A 275 -4.71 18.51 -31.87
CA SER A 275 -3.46 17.91 -32.36
C SER A 275 -2.42 17.65 -31.26
N GLU A 276 -2.58 18.26 -30.07
CA GLU A 276 -1.73 17.99 -28.88
C GLU A 276 -1.85 16.54 -28.39
N ASP A 277 -2.99 15.88 -28.63
CA ASP A 277 -3.22 14.49 -28.23
C ASP A 277 -2.74 13.47 -29.29
N ASN A 278 -2.05 13.91 -30.35
CA ASN A 278 -1.53 13.01 -31.36
C ASN A 278 -0.47 12.06 -30.79
N GLY A 279 -0.71 10.75 -30.94
CA GLY A 279 0.12 9.70 -30.37
C GLY A 279 -0.24 9.33 -28.93
N PHE A 280 -1.30 9.92 -28.35
CA PHE A 280 -1.78 9.56 -27.01
C PHE A 280 -2.30 8.13 -26.99
N LEU A 281 -2.02 7.41 -25.90
CA LEU A 281 -2.44 6.03 -25.71
C LEU A 281 -3.67 5.97 -24.80
N LEU A 282 -4.86 5.89 -25.40
CA LEU A 282 -6.11 5.76 -24.67
C LEU A 282 -6.15 4.37 -24.02
N THR A 283 -6.08 4.30 -22.69
CA THR A 283 -6.01 3.03 -21.97
C THR A 283 -7.28 2.79 -21.19
N CYS A 284 -7.98 1.71 -21.49
CA CYS A 284 -9.10 1.21 -20.71
C CYS A 284 -8.62 0.15 -19.71
N ILE A 285 -9.22 0.13 -18.53
CA ILE A 285 -9.02 -0.86 -17.48
C ILE A 285 -10.34 -1.55 -17.14
N ALA A 286 -10.25 -2.83 -16.79
CA ALA A 286 -11.34 -3.62 -16.22
C ALA A 286 -10.83 -4.28 -14.94
N GLU A 287 -11.53 -4.09 -13.82
CA GLU A 287 -11.12 -4.48 -12.48
C GLU A 287 -12.18 -5.29 -11.76
N ASN A 288 -11.81 -6.43 -11.18
CA ASN A 288 -12.64 -7.15 -10.23
C ASN A 288 -11.82 -7.57 -9.01
N VAL A 289 -12.43 -8.32 -8.10
CA VAL A 289 -11.76 -8.77 -6.86
C VAL A 289 -10.57 -9.71 -7.11
N VAL A 290 -10.48 -10.31 -8.29
CA VAL A 290 -9.41 -11.25 -8.69
C VAL A 290 -8.21 -10.51 -9.28
N GLY A 291 -8.43 -9.39 -9.99
CA GLY A 291 -7.34 -8.60 -10.56
C GLY A 291 -7.79 -7.57 -11.58
N MET A 292 -6.85 -7.17 -12.44
CA MET A 292 -7.03 -6.14 -13.46
C MET A 292 -6.56 -6.64 -14.83
N SER A 293 -7.31 -6.26 -15.86
CA SER A 293 -6.90 -6.33 -17.27
C SER A 293 -6.96 -4.95 -17.90
N ASN A 294 -6.10 -4.69 -18.89
CA ASN A 294 -6.08 -3.41 -19.60
C ASN A 294 -6.06 -3.62 -21.13
N ALA A 295 -6.52 -2.61 -21.85
CA ALA A 295 -6.47 -2.55 -23.30
C ALA A 295 -6.18 -1.11 -23.71
N SER A 296 -5.27 -0.94 -24.66
CA SER A 296 -4.82 0.38 -25.08
C SER A 296 -5.05 0.60 -26.57
N VAL A 297 -5.43 1.82 -26.94
CA VAL A 297 -5.75 2.24 -28.30
C VAL A 297 -4.94 3.48 -28.64
N LEU A 298 -4.19 3.41 -29.74
CA LEU A 298 -3.39 4.53 -30.21
C LEU A 298 -4.27 5.57 -30.90
N LEU A 299 -4.26 6.81 -30.39
CA LEU A 299 -4.92 7.96 -30.99
C LEU A 299 -3.97 8.68 -31.95
N THR A 300 -4.38 8.84 -33.20
CA THR A 300 -3.67 9.61 -34.23
C THR A 300 -4.54 10.77 -34.67
N VAL A 301 -4.03 12.00 -34.53
CA VAL A 301 -4.76 13.22 -34.88
C VAL A 301 -4.12 13.86 -36.11
N TYR A 302 -4.90 14.03 -37.17
CA TYR A 302 -4.45 14.68 -38.40
C TYR A 302 -4.91 16.13 -38.45
N SER A 303 -3.96 17.05 -38.65
CA SER A 303 -4.26 18.45 -38.94
C SER A 303 -4.12 18.70 -40.45
N PRO A 304 -5.05 19.44 -41.09
CA PRO A 304 -4.88 19.88 -42.47
C PRO A 304 -3.62 20.76 -42.61
N PRO A 305 -2.89 20.69 -43.73
CA PRO A 305 -1.76 21.60 -43.96
C PRO A 305 -2.25 23.05 -43.96
N ARG A 306 -1.56 23.91 -43.21
CA ARG A 306 -1.80 25.35 -43.14
C ARG A 306 -1.35 26.08 -44.41
#